data_AF-A0A3Q9HRP9-F1
#
_entry.id   AF-A0A3Q9HRP9-F1
#
_cell.length_a   1.000
_cell.length_b   1.000
_cell.length_c   1.000
_cell.angle_alpha   90.00
_cell.angle_beta   90.00
_cell.angle_gamma   90.00
#
_symmetry.space_group_name_H-M   'P 1'
#
loop_
_entity.id
_entity.type
_entity.pdbx_description
1 polymer ?
#
loop_
_entity_poly.entity_id
_entity_poly.type
_entity_poly.pdbx_seq_one_letter_code
_entity_poly.pdbx_strand_id
1 'polypeptide(L)'
;MLKKYLAYTLIFLLIIGLSSYTLALKKQPMIEYKTLKGTLYEEGTGEISLLILKTENDKKYLVKGDLKKVLRNLKGIPLILTGKVDKTNGNYFQGKFTVEMYNTDYPKYIYYLEEVSVLGRLKNIDDILLIITPDQQVIELNGLAKETLQKNIGKKVLINGSLTRTGEYQAQMEIKSYLVLE
;
A
#
# COMPACT_ATOMS: atom_id res chain seq x y z
N MET A 1 58.17 -10.17 -10.89
CA MET A 1 56.89 -10.31 -11.63
C MET A 1 55.77 -10.95 -10.81
N LEU A 2 56.05 -11.93 -9.94
CA LEU A 2 55.06 -12.68 -9.14
C LEU A 2 54.06 -11.80 -8.33
N LYS A 3 54.53 -10.70 -7.73
CA LYS A 3 53.67 -9.77 -6.95
C LYS A 3 52.59 -9.07 -7.80
N LYS A 4 52.84 -8.84 -9.09
CA LYS A 4 51.85 -8.22 -9.99
C LYS A 4 50.74 -9.22 -10.36
N TYR A 5 51.09 -10.47 -10.61
CA TYR A 5 50.11 -11.54 -10.89
C TYR A 5 49.19 -11.82 -9.68
N LEU A 6 49.74 -11.79 -8.47
CA LEU A 6 48.96 -11.95 -7.24
C LEU A 6 47.89 -10.84 -7.08
N ALA A 7 48.24 -9.60 -7.43
CA ALA A 7 47.30 -8.47 -7.40
C ALA A 7 46.19 -8.63 -8.44
N TYR A 8 46.51 -9.07 -9.66
CA TYR A 8 45.51 -9.32 -10.70
C TYR A 8 44.55 -10.45 -10.33
N THR A 9 45.03 -11.53 -9.72
CA THR A 9 44.16 -12.61 -9.23
C THR A 9 43.23 -12.16 -8.10
N LEU A 10 43.70 -11.27 -7.22
CA LEU A 10 42.89 -10.74 -6.12
C LEU A 10 41.76 -9.83 -6.65
N ILE A 11 42.07 -8.98 -7.63
CA ILE A 11 41.08 -8.11 -8.28
C ILE A 11 40.04 -8.92 -9.04
N PHE A 12 40.46 -9.98 -9.74
CA PHE A 12 39.56 -10.87 -10.48
C PHE A 12 38.59 -11.61 -9.53
N LEU A 13 39.08 -12.10 -8.39
CA LEU A 13 38.25 -12.69 -7.34
C LEU A 13 37.27 -11.68 -6.72
N LEU A 14 37.69 -10.41 -6.54
CA LEU A 14 36.82 -9.35 -6.03
C LEU A 14 35.66 -9.03 -6.99
N ILE A 15 35.92 -9.01 -8.30
CA ILE A 15 34.90 -8.76 -9.33
C ILE A 15 33.90 -9.92 -9.42
N ILE A 16 34.35 -11.17 -9.29
CA ILE A 16 33.47 -12.34 -9.24
C ILE A 16 32.63 -12.35 -7.96
N GLY A 17 33.23 -11.96 -6.82
CA GLY A 17 32.52 -11.78 -5.56
C GLY A 17 31.40 -10.74 -5.67
N LEU A 18 31.70 -9.54 -6.20
CA LEU A 18 30.74 -8.44 -6.36
C LEU A 18 29.58 -8.78 -7.31
N SER A 19 29.85 -9.53 -8.39
CA SER A 19 28.80 -9.99 -9.33
C SER A 19 27.90 -11.08 -8.74
N SER A 20 28.37 -11.80 -7.72
CA SER A 20 27.55 -12.76 -6.97
C SER A 20 26.59 -12.07 -5.99
N TYR A 21 26.98 -10.90 -5.47
CA TYR A 21 26.12 -10.09 -4.58
C TYR A 21 24.94 -9.45 -5.34
N THR A 22 25.09 -9.08 -6.61
CA THR A 22 23.99 -8.48 -7.39
C THR A 22 22.91 -9.48 -7.75
N LEU A 23 23.24 -10.78 -7.93
CA LEU A 23 22.24 -11.83 -8.15
C LEU A 23 21.52 -12.28 -6.86
N ALA A 24 22.08 -12.01 -5.68
CA ALA A 24 21.46 -12.36 -4.40
C ALA A 24 20.44 -11.31 -3.90
N LEU A 25 20.33 -10.14 -4.54
CA LEU A 25 19.13 -9.30 -4.43
C LEU A 25 17.99 -9.91 -5.25
N LYS A 26 17.55 -11.10 -4.83
CA LYS A 26 16.30 -11.69 -5.25
C LYS A 26 15.19 -10.75 -4.75
N LYS A 27 14.79 -9.83 -5.62
CA LYS A 27 13.68 -8.88 -5.47
C LYS A 27 12.55 -9.60 -4.73
N GLN A 28 12.42 -9.34 -3.43
CA GLN A 28 11.30 -9.86 -2.66
C GLN A 28 10.01 -9.46 -3.41
N PRO A 29 8.99 -10.34 -3.51
CA PRO A 29 7.74 -9.94 -4.10
C PRO A 29 7.24 -8.74 -3.30
N MET A 30 7.29 -7.56 -3.93
CA MET A 30 6.95 -6.30 -3.32
C MET A 30 5.42 -6.31 -3.15
N ILE A 31 4.96 -6.87 -2.04
CA ILE A 31 3.57 -6.77 -1.59
C ILE A 31 3.34 -5.29 -1.38
N GLU A 32 2.58 -4.68 -2.26
CA GLU A 32 2.37 -3.24 -2.25
C GLU A 32 0.92 -3.00 -1.81
N TYR A 33 0.75 -2.34 -0.67
CA TYR A 33 -0.58 -1.97 -0.19
C TYR A 33 -1.12 -0.84 -1.04
N LYS A 34 -2.31 -1.00 -1.62
CA LYS A 34 -2.90 -0.05 -2.58
C LYS A 34 -4.36 0.19 -2.34
N THR A 35 -4.79 1.39 -2.67
CA THR A 35 -6.18 1.72 -2.92
C THR A 35 -6.41 1.84 -4.42
N LEU A 36 -7.38 1.10 -4.94
CA LEU A 36 -7.70 1.03 -6.35
C LEU A 36 -9.17 1.35 -6.57
N LYS A 37 -9.41 2.27 -7.49
CA LYS A 37 -10.74 2.66 -7.96
C LYS A 37 -11.08 1.89 -9.22
N GLY A 38 -12.28 1.31 -9.26
CA GLY A 38 -12.69 0.49 -10.40
C GLY A 38 -14.07 -0.11 -10.24
N THR A 39 -14.42 -1.01 -11.15
CA THR A 39 -15.70 -1.74 -11.12
C THR A 39 -15.42 -3.24 -11.05
N LEU A 40 -16.25 -3.94 -10.28
CA LEU A 40 -16.19 -5.39 -10.17
C LEU A 40 -17.03 -6.08 -11.23
N TYR A 41 -16.49 -7.15 -11.79
CA TYR A 41 -17.17 -8.02 -12.74
C TYR A 41 -16.65 -9.45 -12.59
N GLU A 42 -17.34 -10.39 -13.23
CA GLU A 42 -16.96 -11.79 -13.22
C GLU A 42 -16.50 -12.24 -14.61
N GLU A 43 -15.39 -12.98 -14.67
CA GLU A 43 -14.98 -13.74 -15.85
C GLU A 43 -14.87 -15.21 -15.48
N GLY A 44 -15.20 -16.08 -16.44
CA GLY A 44 -15.11 -17.53 -16.30
C GLY A 44 -16.37 -18.26 -16.77
N THR A 45 -16.37 -19.58 -16.67
CA THR A 45 -17.53 -20.42 -16.99
C THR A 45 -18.41 -20.56 -15.74
N GLY A 46 -19.70 -20.91 -15.89
CA GLY A 46 -20.67 -20.94 -14.79
C GLY A 46 -20.25 -21.76 -13.54
N GLU A 47 -19.31 -22.70 -13.70
CA GLU A 47 -18.73 -23.48 -12.60
C GLU A 47 -17.53 -22.81 -11.90
N ILE A 48 -16.79 -21.94 -12.61
CA ILE A 48 -15.63 -21.22 -12.09
C ILE A 48 -15.77 -19.74 -12.42
N SER A 49 -16.37 -18.99 -11.50
CA SER A 49 -16.50 -17.53 -11.60
C SER A 49 -15.37 -16.82 -10.83
N LEU A 50 -14.49 -16.13 -11.55
CA LEU A 50 -13.44 -15.28 -10.99
C LEU A 50 -13.98 -13.85 -10.81
N LEU A 51 -13.79 -13.28 -9.63
CA LEU A 51 -14.15 -11.89 -9.37
C LEU A 51 -12.95 -11.00 -9.70
N ILE A 52 -13.15 -10.03 -10.58
CA ILE A 52 -12.09 -9.17 -11.10
C ILE A 52 -12.46 -7.71 -10.84
N LEU A 53 -11.49 -6.94 -10.36
CA LEU A 53 -11.54 -5.49 -10.35
C LEU A 53 -10.92 -4.97 -11.65
N LYS A 54 -11.71 -4.26 -12.47
CA LYS A 54 -11.18 -3.43 -13.57
C LYS A 54 -11.06 -2.00 -13.07
N THR A 55 -9.84 -1.50 -13.00
CA THR A 55 -9.58 -0.12 -12.59
C THR A 55 -9.84 0.86 -13.74
N GLU A 56 -9.92 2.15 -13.43
CA GLU A 56 -10.17 3.20 -14.42
C GLU A 56 -9.08 3.33 -15.50
N ASN A 57 -7.86 2.88 -15.19
CA ASN A 57 -6.75 2.79 -16.14
C ASN A 57 -6.64 1.41 -16.83
N ASP A 58 -7.76 0.69 -16.93
CA ASP A 58 -7.91 -0.61 -17.58
C ASP A 58 -7.07 -1.76 -17.00
N LYS A 59 -6.42 -1.58 -15.84
CA LYS A 59 -5.72 -2.67 -15.15
C LYS A 59 -6.73 -3.62 -14.52
N LYS A 60 -6.41 -4.92 -14.58
CA LYS A 60 -7.26 -6.00 -14.08
C LYS A 60 -6.58 -6.70 -12.90
N TYR A 61 -7.30 -6.81 -11.80
CA TYR A 61 -6.83 -7.49 -10.59
C TYR A 61 -7.78 -8.60 -10.18
N LEU A 62 -7.22 -9.78 -9.87
CA LEU A 62 -8.00 -10.89 -9.36
C LEU A 62 -8.29 -10.68 -7.88
N VAL A 63 -9.57 -10.52 -7.52
CA VAL A 63 -10.00 -10.25 -6.16
C VAL A 63 -9.94 -11.51 -5.29
N LYS A 64 -9.30 -11.37 -4.12
CA LYS A 64 -9.09 -12.41 -3.11
C LYS A 64 -9.40 -11.86 -1.70
N GLY A 65 -9.42 -12.75 -0.71
CA GLY A 65 -9.69 -12.42 0.70
C GLY A 65 -11.13 -12.67 1.13
N ASP A 66 -11.39 -12.45 2.41
CA ASP A 66 -12.66 -12.79 3.08
C ASP A 66 -13.84 -11.97 2.55
N LEU A 67 -13.57 -10.72 2.16
CA LEU A 67 -14.58 -9.81 1.61
C LEU A 67 -15.04 -10.20 0.20
N LYS A 68 -14.39 -11.16 -0.48
CA LYS A 68 -14.73 -11.56 -1.85
C LYS A 68 -16.22 -11.88 -2.03
N LYS A 69 -16.85 -12.55 -1.05
CA LYS A 69 -18.29 -12.90 -1.13
C LYS A 69 -19.18 -11.67 -1.12
N VAL A 70 -18.87 -10.70 -0.26
CA VAL A 70 -19.62 -9.43 -0.16
C VAL A 70 -19.44 -8.61 -1.43
N LEU A 71 -18.19 -8.50 -1.91
CA LEU A 71 -17.83 -7.77 -3.12
C LEU A 71 -18.51 -8.30 -4.39
N ARG A 72 -18.82 -9.61 -4.47
CA ARG A 72 -19.61 -10.16 -5.59
C ARG A 72 -21.00 -9.55 -5.71
N ASN A 73 -21.59 -9.07 -4.61
CA ASN A 73 -22.91 -8.44 -4.64
C ASN A 73 -22.86 -6.97 -5.12
N LEU A 74 -21.66 -6.41 -5.27
CA LEU A 74 -21.43 -5.01 -5.66
C LEU A 74 -20.91 -4.89 -7.11
N LYS A 75 -21.11 -5.93 -7.92
CA LYS A 75 -20.72 -5.94 -9.34
C LYS A 75 -21.43 -4.82 -10.11
N GLY A 76 -20.72 -4.23 -11.06
CA GLY A 76 -21.24 -3.14 -11.89
C GLY A 76 -21.31 -1.77 -11.18
N ILE A 77 -21.05 -1.72 -9.87
CA ILE A 77 -20.99 -0.48 -9.11
C ILE A 77 -19.54 0.01 -9.08
N PRO A 78 -19.28 1.31 -9.29
CA PRO A 78 -17.98 1.89 -9.05
C PRO A 78 -17.59 1.81 -7.57
N LEU A 79 -16.39 1.30 -7.29
CA LEU A 79 -15.91 0.99 -5.94
C LEU A 79 -14.49 1.48 -5.74
N ILE A 80 -14.19 1.81 -4.49
CA ILE A 80 -12.85 2.06 -4.00
C ILE A 80 -12.47 0.88 -3.11
N LEU A 81 -11.46 0.13 -3.50
CA LEU A 81 -11.01 -1.06 -2.79
C LEU A 81 -9.59 -0.83 -2.25
N THR A 82 -9.36 -1.16 -0.99
CA THR A 82 -8.05 -1.03 -0.33
C THR A 82 -7.57 -2.40 0.13
N GLY A 83 -6.30 -2.73 -0.13
CA GLY A 83 -5.73 -4.00 0.28
C GLY A 83 -4.32 -4.28 -0.26
N LYS A 84 -3.92 -5.55 -0.24
CA LYS A 84 -2.58 -6.00 -0.64
C LYS A 84 -2.56 -6.46 -2.10
N VAL A 85 -1.65 -5.90 -2.90
CA VAL A 85 -1.41 -6.32 -4.28
C VAL A 85 -0.18 -7.21 -4.35
N ASP A 86 -0.41 -8.48 -4.72
CA ASP A 86 0.64 -9.42 -5.08
C ASP A 86 0.81 -9.42 -6.59
N LYS A 87 1.93 -8.86 -7.07
CA LYS A 87 2.27 -8.88 -8.49
C LYS A 87 2.42 -10.33 -8.96
N THR A 88 1.67 -10.70 -9.98
CA THR A 88 1.80 -12.00 -10.64
C THR A 88 2.54 -11.82 -11.96
N ASN A 89 3.45 -12.73 -12.30
CA ASN A 89 4.18 -12.73 -13.59
C ASN A 89 3.30 -13.24 -14.76
N GLY A 90 1.98 -13.07 -14.70
CA GLY A 90 1.03 -13.60 -15.68
C GLY A 90 0.49 -12.55 -16.65
N ASN A 91 0.16 -12.95 -17.88
CA ASN A 91 -0.27 -12.04 -18.95
C ASN A 91 -1.71 -11.51 -18.82
N TYR A 92 -2.55 -12.12 -17.99
CA TYR A 92 -4.00 -11.83 -17.95
C TYR A 92 -4.41 -10.84 -16.84
N PHE A 93 -3.63 -10.74 -15.77
CA PHE A 93 -3.91 -9.88 -14.62
C PHE A 93 -2.64 -9.20 -14.14
N GLN A 94 -2.72 -7.93 -13.74
CA GLN A 94 -1.61 -7.19 -13.15
C GLN A 94 -1.21 -7.74 -11.78
N GLY A 95 -2.13 -8.42 -11.08
CA GLY A 95 -1.85 -9.06 -9.82
C GLY A 95 -3.09 -9.66 -9.15
N LYS A 96 -2.85 -10.30 -8.00
CA LYS A 96 -3.91 -10.66 -7.06
C LYS A 96 -4.10 -9.51 -6.09
N PHE A 97 -5.35 -9.16 -5.80
CA PHE A 97 -5.69 -8.10 -4.88
C PHE A 97 -6.50 -8.66 -3.73
N THR A 98 -5.85 -8.78 -2.57
CA THR A 98 -6.48 -9.21 -1.33
C THR A 98 -7.10 -8.00 -0.67
N VAL A 99 -8.42 -7.89 -0.75
CA VAL A 99 -9.16 -6.70 -0.32
C VAL A 99 -9.42 -6.79 1.18
N GLU A 100 -8.99 -5.75 1.90
CA GLU A 100 -9.21 -5.62 3.33
C GLU A 100 -10.37 -4.67 3.63
N MET A 101 -10.70 -3.76 2.70
CA MET A 101 -11.71 -2.73 2.91
C MET A 101 -12.29 -2.22 1.58
N TYR A 102 -13.56 -1.80 1.58
CA TYR A 102 -14.21 -1.23 0.40
C TYR A 102 -15.13 -0.06 0.77
N ASN A 103 -15.26 0.89 -0.14
CA ASN A 103 -16.22 1.99 -0.06
C ASN A 103 -16.95 2.17 -1.42
N THR A 104 -18.22 2.54 -1.36
CA THR A 104 -19.08 2.87 -2.52
C THR A 104 -19.19 4.37 -2.75
N ASP A 105 -18.84 5.19 -1.75
CA ASP A 105 -18.95 6.64 -1.82
C ASP A 105 -17.63 7.26 -2.29
N TYR A 106 -17.65 7.94 -3.44
CA TYR A 106 -16.51 8.70 -3.93
C TYR A 106 -16.32 9.97 -3.08
N PRO A 107 -15.21 10.11 -2.34
CA PRO A 107 -14.98 11.34 -1.60
C PRO A 107 -14.76 12.51 -2.56
N LYS A 108 -15.44 13.63 -2.30
CA LYS A 108 -15.21 14.91 -2.99
C LYS A 108 -13.84 15.48 -2.57
N TYR A 109 -13.05 15.87 -3.57
CA TYR A 109 -11.71 16.48 -3.46
C TYR A 109 -11.61 17.68 -2.51
N ILE A 110 -10.45 17.89 -1.88
CA ILE A 110 -9.97 19.17 -1.29
C ILE A 110 -8.45 19.32 -1.51
N TYR A 111 -8.00 20.54 -1.85
CA TYR A 111 -6.64 20.97 -2.28
C TYR A 111 -5.79 21.59 -1.13
N TYR A 112 -4.45 21.57 -1.30
CA TYR A 112 -3.35 22.30 -0.60
C TYR A 112 -2.95 21.91 0.85
N LEU A 113 -1.69 22.25 1.19
CA LEU A 113 -0.99 22.08 2.48
C LEU A 113 -1.73 22.83 3.61
N GLU A 114 -2.87 22.29 4.02
CA GLU A 114 -3.67 22.86 5.08
C GLU A 114 -3.21 22.32 6.44
N GLU A 115 -3.15 23.22 7.43
CA GLU A 115 -3.23 22.78 8.82
C GLU A 115 -4.62 22.19 9.03
N VAL A 116 -4.67 20.89 9.30
CA VAL A 116 -5.93 20.16 9.42
C VAL A 116 -5.95 19.32 10.67
N SER A 117 -7.17 19.05 11.13
CA SER A 117 -7.46 18.09 12.18
C SER A 117 -7.97 16.80 11.55
N VAL A 118 -7.22 15.72 11.71
CA VAL A 118 -7.56 14.40 11.17
C VAL A 118 -7.97 13.47 12.30
N LEU A 119 -9.20 12.95 12.20
CA LEU A 119 -9.71 11.92 13.09
C LEU A 119 -9.52 10.54 12.45
N GLY A 120 -9.04 9.57 13.22
CA GLY A 120 -8.90 8.20 12.71
C GLY A 120 -8.32 7.24 13.74
N ARG A 121 -8.00 6.03 13.29
CA ARG A 121 -7.43 4.99 14.15
C ARG A 121 -5.96 4.79 13.83
N LEU A 122 -5.13 4.75 14.87
CA LEU A 122 -3.70 4.52 14.72
C LEU A 122 -3.41 3.08 14.32
N LYS A 123 -2.50 2.94 13.35
CA LYS A 123 -1.96 1.66 12.90
C LYS A 123 -0.45 1.78 12.75
N ASN A 124 0.24 0.67 12.96
CA ASN A 124 1.64 0.51 12.61
C ASN A 124 1.73 -0.60 11.56
N ILE A 125 2.36 -0.31 10.43
CA ILE A 125 2.62 -1.27 9.36
C ILE A 125 4.09 -1.10 8.96
N ASP A 126 4.89 -2.14 9.12
CA ASP A 126 6.31 -2.17 8.73
C ASP A 126 7.11 -0.95 9.25
N ASP A 127 6.92 -0.61 10.53
CA ASP A 127 7.53 0.53 11.24
C ASP A 127 7.07 1.93 10.77
N ILE A 128 6.06 1.97 9.91
CA ILE A 128 5.40 3.20 9.47
C ILE A 128 4.15 3.42 10.33
N LEU A 129 4.10 4.56 11.00
CA LEU A 129 2.95 4.97 11.79
C LEU A 129 1.93 5.62 10.86
N LEU A 130 0.70 5.13 10.90
CA LEU A 130 -0.39 5.56 10.03
C LEU A 130 -1.61 5.93 10.86
N ILE A 131 -2.43 6.84 10.34
CA ILE A 131 -3.82 7.01 10.75
C ILE A 131 -4.72 6.59 9.59
N ILE A 132 -5.71 5.75 9.92
CA ILE A 132 -6.78 5.38 9.00
C ILE A 132 -8.03 6.15 9.39
N THR A 133 -8.49 7.03 8.51
CA THR A 133 -9.65 7.88 8.75
C THR A 133 -10.96 7.15 8.45
N PRO A 134 -12.12 7.63 8.96
CA PRO A 134 -13.43 7.07 8.63
C PRO A 134 -13.74 7.06 7.12
N ASP A 135 -13.26 8.06 6.38
CA ASP A 135 -13.36 8.16 4.91
C ASP A 135 -12.27 7.38 4.17
N GLN A 136 -11.55 6.51 4.89
CA GLN A 136 -10.63 5.53 4.31
C GLN A 136 -9.32 6.10 3.74
N GLN A 137 -8.93 7.31 4.16
CA GLN A 137 -7.60 7.83 3.88
C GLN A 137 -6.58 7.15 4.77
N VAL A 138 -5.44 6.81 4.16
CA VAL A 138 -4.25 6.30 4.84
C VAL A 138 -3.25 7.44 4.89
N ILE A 139 -2.99 7.92 6.09
CA ILE A 139 -2.12 9.07 6.28
C ILE A 139 -0.92 8.63 7.09
N GLU A 140 0.26 8.72 6.47
CA GLU A 140 1.53 8.48 7.13
C GLU A 140 1.87 9.63 8.07
N LEU A 141 2.22 9.28 9.29
CA LEU A 141 2.49 10.24 10.35
C LEU A 141 4.00 10.43 10.53
N ASN A 142 4.43 11.67 10.33
CA ASN A 142 5.80 12.12 10.46
C ASN A 142 5.93 13.19 11.56
N GLY A 143 7.16 13.41 12.04
CA GLY A 143 7.47 14.45 13.03
C GLY A 143 7.71 13.92 14.44
N LEU A 144 8.04 14.84 15.35
CA LEU A 144 8.58 14.56 16.69
C LEU A 144 7.63 13.77 17.60
N ALA A 145 6.32 13.86 17.37
CA ALA A 145 5.33 13.16 18.18
C ALA A 145 5.13 11.68 17.81
N LYS A 146 5.78 11.18 16.74
CA LYS A 146 5.62 9.82 16.22
C LYS A 146 5.92 8.74 17.27
N GLU A 147 7.03 8.87 18.00
CA GLU A 147 7.44 7.89 19.01
C GLU A 147 6.43 7.77 20.17
N THR A 148 5.85 8.90 20.59
CA THR A 148 4.86 8.92 21.67
C THR A 148 3.53 8.34 21.22
N LEU A 149 3.12 8.60 19.97
CA LEU A 149 1.90 8.07 19.37
C LEU A 149 1.95 6.55 19.13
N GLN A 150 3.13 5.97 18.91
CA GLN A 150 3.28 4.50 18.80
C GLN A 150 2.79 3.75 20.05
N LYS A 151 2.73 4.38 21.23
CA LYS A 151 2.17 3.74 22.43
C LYS A 151 0.64 3.60 22.40
N ASN A 152 -0.02 4.17 21.40
CA ASN A 152 -1.47 4.27 21.27
C ASN A 152 -2.01 3.54 20.02
N ILE A 153 -1.27 2.59 19.46
CA ILE A 153 -1.76 1.78 18.32
C ILE A 153 -3.12 1.17 18.62
N GLY A 154 -4.02 1.21 17.64
CA GLY A 154 -5.37 0.68 17.73
C GLY A 154 -6.39 1.64 18.36
N LYS A 155 -5.94 2.70 19.05
CA LYS A 155 -6.82 3.73 19.61
C LYS A 155 -7.27 4.72 18.54
N LYS A 156 -8.40 5.37 18.82
CA LYS A 156 -8.89 6.50 18.02
C LYS A 156 -8.13 7.75 18.47
N VAL A 157 -7.70 8.57 17.51
CA VAL A 157 -6.94 9.78 17.78
C VAL A 157 -7.41 10.91 16.88
N LEU A 158 -7.32 12.13 17.41
CA LEU A 158 -7.42 13.36 16.63
C LEU A 158 -6.01 13.94 16.53
N ILE A 159 -5.52 14.14 15.31
CA ILE A 159 -4.17 14.64 15.03
C ILE A 159 -4.31 15.99 14.34
N ASN A 160 -3.57 17.00 14.83
CA ASN A 160 -3.48 18.31 14.20
C ASN A 160 -2.10 18.47 13.58
N GLY A 161 -2.03 19.01 12.37
CA GLY A 161 -0.78 19.07 11.65
C GLY A 161 -0.92 19.47 10.18
N SER A 162 0.21 19.56 9.51
CA SER A 162 0.27 19.93 8.10
C SER A 162 0.12 18.68 7.24
N LEU A 163 -0.89 18.65 6.36
CA LEU A 163 -1.19 17.50 5.52
C LEU A 163 -0.70 17.70 4.08
N THR A 164 0.12 16.78 3.60
CA THR A 164 0.61 16.71 2.23
C THR A 164 0.01 15.47 1.55
N ARG A 165 -0.88 15.66 0.57
CA ARG A 165 -1.38 14.52 -0.21
C ARG A 165 -0.29 13.93 -1.10
N THR A 166 -0.14 12.61 -1.07
CA THR A 166 0.76 11.84 -1.92
C THR A 166 0.00 10.97 -2.92
N GLY A 167 -1.32 10.84 -2.75
CA GLY A 167 -2.23 10.15 -3.66
C GLY A 167 -3.71 10.40 -3.33
N GLU A 168 -4.61 9.73 -4.04
CA GLU A 168 -6.07 9.91 -3.91
C GLU A 168 -6.57 9.63 -2.48
N TYR A 169 -6.05 8.56 -1.85
CA TYR A 169 -6.34 8.12 -0.48
C TYR A 169 -5.08 8.09 0.40
N GLN A 170 -3.99 8.70 -0.08
CA GLN A 170 -2.70 8.67 0.58
C GLN A 170 -2.25 10.09 0.88
N ALA A 171 -1.81 10.29 2.11
CA ALA A 171 -1.20 11.54 2.51
C ALA A 171 -0.08 11.29 3.51
N GLN A 172 0.72 12.31 3.71
CA GLN A 172 1.70 12.41 4.79
C GLN A 172 1.30 13.59 5.65
N MET A 173 1.40 13.44 6.96
CA MET A 173 1.06 14.48 7.91
C MET A 173 2.23 14.73 8.85
N GLU A 174 2.67 15.98 8.91
CA GLU A 174 3.61 16.42 9.94
C GLU A 174 2.83 16.79 11.21
N ILE A 175 3.02 16.00 12.26
CA ILE A 175 2.26 16.12 13.50
C ILE A 175 2.70 17.36 14.29
N LYS A 176 1.76 18.25 14.60
CA LYS A 176 1.95 19.35 15.55
C LYS A 176 1.45 19.01 16.95
N SER A 177 0.27 18.41 17.04
CA SER A 177 -0.32 17.96 18.29
C SER A 177 -1.29 16.80 18.06
N TYR A 178 -1.65 16.10 19.14
CA TYR A 178 -2.62 15.01 19.07
C TYR A 178 -3.41 14.89 20.37
N LEU A 179 -4.60 14.29 20.27
CA LEU A 179 -5.45 13.88 21.37
C LEU A 179 -5.81 12.40 21.19
N VAL A 180 -5.59 11.60 22.22
CA VAL A 180 -6.03 10.20 22.26
C VAL A 180 -7.45 10.17 22.80
N LEU A 181 -8.35 9.52 22.06
CA LEU A 181 -9.75 9.36 22.43
C LEU A 181 -9.93 7.94 22.95
N GLU A 182 -10.54 7.82 24.14
CA GLU A 182 -10.90 6.54 24.77
C GLU A 182 -11.98 5.78 23.97
#